data_AF-A0A3D5XAP8-F1
#
_entry.id   AF-A0A3D5XAP8-F1
#
_cell.length_a   1.000
_cell.length_b   1.000
_cell.length_c   1.000
_cell.angle_alpha   90.00
_cell.angle_beta   90.00
_cell.angle_gamma   90.00
#
_symmetry.space_group_name_H-M   'P 1'
#
loop_
_entity.id
_entity.type
_entity.pdbx_description
1 polymer ?
#
loop_
_entity_poly.entity_id
_entity_poly.type
_entity_poly.pdbx_seq_one_letter_code
_entity_poly.pdbx_strand_id
1 'polypeptide(L)' 'VLTGDDKCIECGLCKTNCPVNAIRESNYRLTDSDVCIGCGKCINVCPTGARAIRNEGFIHFIKKLEEIAKVRKEIEFFI' A
#
# COMPACT_ATOMS: atom_id res chain seq x y z
N VAL A 1 -0.74 9.42 -2.38
CA VAL A 1 -0.06 8.62 -3.44
C VAL A 1 0.98 7.74 -2.78
N LEU A 2 1.13 6.49 -3.25
CA LEU A 2 2.05 5.51 -2.67
C LEU A 2 3.47 5.74 -3.19
N THR A 3 4.28 6.54 -2.50
CA THR A 3 5.67 6.85 -2.86
C THR A 3 6.62 6.06 -1.95
N GLY A 4 7.78 5.65 -2.48
CA GLY A 4 8.83 4.99 -1.70
C GLY A 4 9.67 5.98 -0.88
N ASP A 5 10.21 5.53 0.24
CA ASP A 5 11.10 6.31 1.11
C ASP A 5 12.59 5.93 0.97
N ASP A 6 13.39 6.34 1.94
CA ASP A 6 14.83 6.13 2.05
C ASP A 6 15.25 4.66 2.19
N LYS A 7 14.33 3.75 2.58
CA LYS A 7 14.59 2.30 2.63
C LYS A 7 14.59 1.64 1.24
N CYS A 8 14.35 2.40 0.17
CA CYS A 8 14.34 1.88 -1.18
C CYS A 8 15.76 1.50 -1.63
N ILE A 9 15.94 0.23 -1.99
CA ILE A 9 17.20 -0.33 -2.54
C ILE A 9 17.19 -0.44 -4.07
N GLU A 10 16.27 0.26 -4.73
CA GLU A 10 16.14 0.31 -6.20
C GLU A 10 16.01 -1.04 -6.92
N CYS A 11 15.46 -2.06 -6.26
CA CYS A 11 15.29 -3.41 -6.83
C CYS A 11 14.25 -3.54 -7.97
N GLY A 12 13.46 -2.50 -8.27
CA GLY A 12 12.49 -2.51 -9.38
C GLY A 12 11.22 -3.37 -9.21
N LEU A 13 11.11 -4.23 -8.19
CA LEU A 13 9.96 -5.15 -8.02
C LEU A 13 8.59 -4.44 -8.03
N CYS A 14 8.53 -3.25 -7.44
CA CYS A 14 7.32 -2.43 -7.42
C CYS A 14 6.88 -1.93 -8.81
N LYS A 15 7.83 -1.70 -9.74
CA LYS A 15 7.56 -1.35 -11.13
C LYS A 15 7.01 -2.55 -11.88
N THR A 16 7.72 -3.69 -11.82
CA THR A 16 7.35 -4.94 -12.51
C THR A 16 5.95 -5.42 -12.13
N ASN A 17 5.54 -5.21 -10.88
CA ASN A 17 4.24 -5.65 -10.37
C ASN A 17 3.15 -4.57 -10.44
N CYS A 18 3.42 -3.38 -10.98
CA CYS A 18 2.42 -2.32 -11.07
C CYS A 18 1.50 -2.58 -12.28
N PRO A 19 0.21 -2.89 -12.09
CA PRO A 19 -0.69 -3.25 -13.20
C PRO A 19 -0.95 -2.09 -14.16
N VAL A 20 -0.78 -0.85 -13.69
CA VAL A 20 -0.99 0.40 -14.45
C VAL A 20 0.32 1.13 -14.74
N ASN A 21 1.48 0.49 -14.48
CA ASN A 21 2.81 1.06 -14.76
C ASN A 21 3.10 2.44 -14.13
N ALA A 22 2.41 2.82 -13.06
CA ALA A 22 2.53 4.13 -12.41
C ALA A 22 3.89 4.42 -11.73
N ILE A 23 4.78 3.44 -11.59
CA ILE A 23 6.11 3.66 -10.99
C ILE A 23 7.09 4.16 -12.06
N ARG A 24 7.88 5.20 -11.74
CA ARG A 24 8.88 5.73 -12.68
C ARG A 24 10.12 4.84 -12.70
N GLU A 25 10.63 4.59 -13.91
CA GLU A 25 11.84 3.78 -14.10
C GLU A 25 13.12 4.55 -13.76
N SER A 26 13.12 5.86 -13.97
CA SER A 26 14.24 6.75 -13.57
C SER A 26 14.46 6.82 -12.07
N ASN A 27 13.43 6.52 -11.27
CA ASN A 27 13.52 6.47 -9.81
C ASN A 27 12.34 5.67 -9.25
N TYR A 28 12.60 4.45 -8.80
CA TYR A 28 11.58 3.55 -8.26
C TYR A 28 10.94 4.02 -6.94
N ARG A 29 11.35 5.15 -6.37
CA ARG A 29 10.62 5.80 -5.27
C ARG A 29 9.43 6.61 -5.78
N LEU A 30 9.52 7.15 -7.00
CA LEU A 30 8.51 8.04 -7.55
C LEU A 30 7.33 7.28 -8.14
N THR A 31 6.14 7.79 -7.89
CA THR A 31 4.88 7.27 -8.40
C THR A 31 4.14 8.39 -9.09
N ASP A 32 3.67 8.12 -10.28
CA ASP A 32 2.77 9.00 -11.02
C ASP A 32 1.39 9.00 -10.37
N SER A 33 0.95 10.15 -9.86
CA SER A 33 -0.32 10.29 -9.15
C SER A 33 -1.53 10.11 -10.03
N ASP A 34 -1.40 10.48 -11.31
CA ASP A 34 -2.53 10.58 -12.23
C ASP A 34 -2.85 9.21 -12.82
N VAL A 35 -1.86 8.31 -12.81
CA VAL A 35 -1.97 6.92 -13.27
C VAL A 35 -2.25 5.95 -12.10
N CYS A 36 -1.82 6.28 -10.88
CA CYS A 36 -1.89 5.37 -9.74
C CYS A 36 -3.32 5.16 -9.24
N ILE A 37 -3.83 3.92 -9.37
CA ILE A 37 -5.17 3.52 -8.90
C ILE A 37 -5.23 3.10 -7.41
N GLY A 38 -4.12 3.21 -6.67
CA GLY A 38 -4.11 2.90 -5.23
C GLY A 38 -4.27 1.41 -4.84
N CYS A 39 -4.03 0.46 -5.76
CA CYS A 39 -4.25 -0.98 -5.51
C CYS A 39 -3.36 -1.62 -4.42
N GLY A 40 -2.28 -0.97 -3.97
CA GLY A 40 -1.42 -1.46 -2.91
C GLY A 40 -0.46 -2.61 -3.27
N LYS A 41 -0.45 -3.13 -4.51
CA LYS A 41 0.46 -4.22 -4.91
C LYS A 41 1.94 -3.89 -4.67
N CYS A 42 2.33 -2.64 -4.91
CA CYS A 42 3.69 -2.16 -4.72
C CYS A 42 4.14 -2.13 -3.25
N ILE A 43 3.21 -2.06 -2.29
CA ILE A 43 3.47 -2.18 -0.84
C ILE A 43 3.76 -3.64 -0.53
N ASN A 44 2.88 -4.55 -0.97
CA ASN A 44 2.95 -5.98 -0.68
C ASN A 44 4.27 -6.61 -1.16
N VAL A 45 4.72 -6.27 -2.38
CA VAL A 45 5.93 -6.85 -2.96
C VAL A 45 7.24 -6.19 -2.52
N CYS A 46 7.20 -5.12 -1.73
CA CYS A 46 8.41 -4.37 -1.38
C CYS A 46 9.18 -5.07 -0.25
N PRO A 47 10.38 -5.63 -0.50
CA PRO A 47 11.08 -6.44 0.50
C PRO A 47 11.60 -5.61 1.68
N THR A 48 11.82 -4.31 1.49
CA THR A 48 12.32 -3.41 2.53
C THR A 48 11.22 -2.61 3.23
N GLY A 49 9.96 -2.77 2.81
CA GLY A 49 8.84 -1.96 3.30
C GLY A 49 8.95 -0.46 2.97
N ALA A 50 9.80 -0.09 1.99
CA ALA A 50 9.99 1.29 1.58
C ALA A 50 8.71 1.93 1.01
N ARG A 51 7.81 1.10 0.46
CA ARG A 51 6.47 1.50 0.01
C ARG A 51 5.46 1.17 1.10
N ALA A 52 4.85 2.18 1.68
CA ALA A 52 3.86 2.03 2.73
C ALA A 52 2.84 3.18 2.71
N ILE A 53 1.68 2.97 3.33
CA ILE A 53 0.74 4.07 3.63
C ILE A 53 1.17 4.68 4.96
N ARG A 54 1.68 5.92 4.92
CA ARG A 54 2.20 6.67 6.08
C ARG A 54 1.30 7.86 6.42
N ASN A 55 -0.01 7.67 6.39
CA ASN A 55 -0.97 8.68 6.84
C ASN A 55 -1.40 8.36 8.28
N GLU A 56 -1.24 9.29 9.20
CA GLU A 56 -1.54 9.08 10.62
C GLU A 56 -3.01 8.69 10.86
N GLY A 57 -3.94 9.33 10.16
CA GLY A 57 -5.37 8.99 10.23
C GLY A 57 -5.64 7.55 9.78
N PHE A 58 -5.01 7.12 8.70
CA PHE A 58 -5.10 5.74 8.22
C PHE A 58 -4.51 4.74 9.21
N ILE A 59 -3.34 5.05 9.81
CA ILE A 59 -2.71 4.20 10.82
C ILE A 59 -3.60 4.08 12.06
N HIS A 60 -4.19 5.18 12.52
CA HIS A 60 -5.12 5.16 13.64
C HIS A 60 -6.38 4.34 13.31
N PHE A 61 -6.91 4.47 12.09
CA PHE A 61 -8.05 3.71 11.63
C PHE A 61 -7.77 2.21 11.60
N ILE A 62 -6.62 1.77 11.07
CA ILE A 62 -6.22 0.36 11.06
C ILE A 62 -6.13 -0.19 12.48
N LYS A 63 -5.49 0.52 13.41
CA LYS A 63 -5.43 0.10 14.83
C LYS A 63 -6.84 -0.09 15.43
N LYS A 64 -7.76 0.83 15.13
CA LYS A 64 -9.15 0.70 15.57
C LYS A 64 -9.86 -0.49 14.92
N LEU A 65 -9.62 -0.74 13.63
CA LEU A 65 -10.17 -1.92 12.96
C LEU A 65 -9.62 -3.22 13.55
N GLU A 66 -8.33 -3.29 13.85
CA GLU A 66 -7.72 -4.43 14.53
C GLU A 66 -8.41 -4.70 15.86
N GLU A 67 -8.71 -3.67 16.65
CA GLU A 67 -9.48 -3.76 17.90
C GLU A 67 -10.92 -4.27 17.67
N ILE A 68 -11.65 -3.69 16.71
CA ILE A 68 -13.05 -4.04 16.42
C ILE A 68 -13.18 -5.46 15.82
N ALA A 69 -12.20 -5.86 15.02
CA ALA A 69 -12.14 -7.13 14.32
C ALA A 69 -11.32 -8.20 15.07
N LYS A 70 -10.98 -7.96 16.36
CA LYS A 70 -10.30 -8.94 17.22
C LYS A 70 -11.00 -10.29 17.27
N VAL A 71 -12.32 -10.29 17.11
CA VAL A 71 -13.16 -11.48 17.15
C VAL A 71 -13.94 -11.58 15.86
N ARG A 72 -14.05 -12.80 15.32
CA ARG A 72 -14.90 -13.10 14.17
C ARG A 72 -16.35 -12.78 14.53
N LYS A 73 -16.99 -11.92 13.75
CA LYS A 73 -18.42 -11.64 13.86
C LYS A 73 -19.19 -12.63 13.00
N GLU A 74 -20.19 -13.27 13.58
CA GLU A 74 -21.11 -14.12 12.83
C GLU A 74 -22.06 -13.25 11.99
N ILE A 75 -22.57 -13.82 10.89
CA ILE A 75 -23.47 -13.12 9.98
C ILE A 75 -24.84 -13.00 10.64
N GLU A 76 -25.34 -11.77 10.79
CA GLU A 76 -26.73 -11.51 11.18
C GLU A 76 -27.58 -11.46 9.92
N PHE A 77 -28.48 -12.42 9.76
CA PHE A 77 -29.46 -12.43 8.68
C PHE A 77 -30.68 -11.59 9.08
N PHE A 78 -30.88 -10.47 8.39
CA PHE A 78 -32.09 -9.66 8.51
C PHE A 78 -33.08 -10.11 7.43
N ILE A 79 -33.75 -11.24 7.68
CA ILE A 79 -34.83 -11.78 6.84
C ILE A 79 -36.16 -11.17 7.27
#